data_AF-A0A7Z9ZLJ1-F1
#
_entry.id   AF-A0A7Z9ZLJ1-F1
#
_cell.length_a   1.000
_cell.length_b   1.000
_cell.length_c   1.000
_cell.angle_alpha   90.00
_cell.angle_beta   90.00
_cell.angle_gamma   90.00
#
_symmetry.space_group_name_H-M   'P 1'
#
loop_
_entity.id
_entity.type
_entity.pdbx_description
1 polymer ?
#
loop_
_entity_poly.entity_id
_entity_poly.type
_entity_poly.pdbx_seq_one_letter_code
_entity_poly.pdbx_strand_id
1 'polypeptide(L)' 'TRLAPRGIVLVAGERWQAESLEGPIEKGETVEVVEVVGFRLRVRRADSDV' A
#
# COMPACT_ATOMS: atom_id res chain seq x y z
N THR A 1 -4.37 6.98 6.13
CA THR A 1 -3.78 6.54 7.40
C THR A 1 -2.40 6.01 7.11
N ARG A 2 -1.45 6.15 8.04
CA ARG A 2 -0.13 5.50 7.93
C ARG A 2 -0.31 3.98 7.83
N LEU A 3 0.42 3.34 6.93
CA LEU A 3 0.43 1.90 6.70
C LEU A 3 1.65 1.28 7.39
N ALA A 4 1.48 0.59 8.52
CA ALA A 4 2.59 -0.02 9.27
C ALA A 4 2.14 -1.14 10.26
N PRO A 5 2.31 -2.44 9.92
CA PRO A 5 2.48 -2.94 8.57
C PRO A 5 1.15 -2.88 7.81
N ARG A 6 0.01 -2.78 8.51
CA ARG A 6 -1.34 -2.87 7.92
C ARG A 6 -2.07 -1.54 7.93
N GLY A 7 -2.95 -1.38 6.96
CA GLY A 7 -3.68 -0.14 6.74
C GLY A 7 -4.59 -0.21 5.52
N ILE A 8 -5.08 0.95 5.10
CA ILE A 8 -5.94 1.10 3.94
C ILE A 8 -5.21 1.94 2.88
N VAL A 9 -5.21 1.43 1.65
CA VAL A 9 -4.72 2.12 0.45
C VAL A 9 -5.87 2.41 -0.50
N LEU A 10 -5.67 3.37 -1.40
CA LEU A 10 -6.61 3.67 -2.48
C LEU A 10 -6.03 3.14 -3.78
N VAL A 11 -6.75 2.24 -4.46
CA VAL A 11 -6.36 1.68 -5.76
C VAL A 11 -7.56 1.80 -6.69
N ALA A 12 -7.39 2.44 -7.84
CA ALA A 12 -8.46 2.64 -8.83
C ALA A 12 -9.79 3.20 -8.25
N GLY A 13 -9.70 4.07 -7.24
CA GLY A 13 -10.88 4.65 -6.57
C GLY A 13 -11.48 3.81 -5.43
N GLU A 14 -10.94 2.61 -5.18
CA GLU A 14 -11.43 1.69 -4.14
C GLU A 14 -10.49 1.63 -2.93
N ARG A 15 -11.08 1.42 -1.74
CA ARG A 15 -10.32 1.24 -0.50
C ARG A 15 -10.00 -0.23 -0.28
N TRP A 16 -8.72 -0.57 -0.25
CA TRP A 16 -8.23 -1.92 -0.08
C TRP A 16 -7.48 -2.09 1.24
N GLN A 17 -7.62 -3.26 1.89
CA GLN A 17 -6.72 -3.64 2.99
C GLN A 17 -5.34 -3.92 2.40
N ALA A 18 -4.30 -3.37 3.01
CA ALA A 18 -2.93 -3.59 2.58
C ALA A 18 -2.00 -3.98 3.73
N GLU A 19 -0.91 -4.64 3.37
CA GLU A 19 0.25 -4.92 4.22
C GLU A 19 1.53 -4.46 3.51
N SER A 20 2.33 -3.61 4.16
CA SER A 20 3.62 -3.15 3.64
C SER A 20 4.72 -4.18 3.87
N LEU A 21 5.55 -4.41 2.86
CA LEU A 21 6.66 -5.37 2.89
C LEU A 21 7.99 -4.80 3.40
N GLU A 22 8.17 -3.48 3.34
CA GLU A 22 9.50 -2.85 3.48
C GLU A 22 9.60 -1.89 4.68
N GLY A 23 8.47 -1.58 5.31
CA GLY A 23 8.39 -0.68 6.45
C GLY A 23 7.19 0.25 6.40
N PRO A 24 7.12 1.25 7.29
CA PRO A 24 6.03 2.20 7.30
C PRO A 24 5.91 3.00 6.00
N ILE A 25 4.67 3.25 5.57
CA ILE A 25 4.33 4.16 4.48
C ILE A 25 3.36 5.21 5.03
N GLU A 26 3.73 6.49 4.92
CA GLU A 26 2.98 7.62 5.44
C GLU A 26 1.73 7.90 4.59
N LYS A 27 0.76 8.59 5.21
CA LYS A 27 -0.46 8.98 4.51
C LYS A 27 -0.11 9.90 3.34
N GLY A 28 -0.54 9.52 2.14
CA GLY A 28 -0.36 10.30 0.92
C GLY A 28 0.81 9.85 0.05
N GLU A 29 1.68 8.98 0.57
CA GLU A 29 2.73 8.37 -0.22
C GLU A 29 2.15 7.33 -1.19
N THR A 30 2.70 7.27 -2.39
CA THR A 30 2.30 6.30 -3.41
C THR A 30 2.87 4.92 -3.09
N VAL A 31 2.08 3.90 -3.39
CA VAL A 31 2.46 2.50 -3.20
C VAL A 31 2.44 1.76 -4.52
N GLU A 32 3.29 0.77 -4.66
CA GLU A 32 3.22 -0.23 -5.71
C GLU A 32 2.59 -1.51 -5.15
N VAL A 33 1.61 -2.06 -5.87
CA VAL A 33 0.99 -3.35 -5.52
C VAL A 33 1.88 -4.48 -6.04
N VAL A 34 2.37 -5.31 -5.13
CA VAL A 34 3.26 -6.43 -5.45
C VAL A 34 2.47 -7.74 -5.61
N GLU A 35 1.44 -7.95 -4.79
CA GLU A 35 0.66 -9.19 -4.79
C GLU A 35 -0.76 -8.97 -4.24
N VAL A 36 -1.72 -9.76 -4.71
CA VAL A 36 -3.06 -9.87 -4.14
C VAL A 36 -3.18 -11.19 -3.37
N VAL A 37 -3.48 -11.13 -2.07
CA VAL A 37 -3.68 -12.29 -1.19
C VAL A 37 -5.11 -12.26 -0.65
N GLY A 38 -6.02 -12.95 -1.33
CA GLY A 38 -7.45 -12.88 -1.04
C GLY A 38 -7.98 -11.47 -1.20
N PHE A 39 -8.53 -10.88 -0.13
CA PHE A 39 -9.02 -9.49 -0.09
C PHE A 39 -8.01 -8.48 0.49
N ARG A 40 -6.70 -8.80 0.42
CA ARG A 40 -5.62 -7.95 0.93
C ARG A 40 -4.53 -7.79 -0.12
N LEU A 41 -3.95 -6.59 -0.19
CA LEU A 41 -2.80 -6.29 -1.04
C LEU A 41 -1.50 -6.37 -0.23
N ARG A 42 -0.44 -6.90 -0.83
CA ARG A 42 0.93 -6.66 -0.38
C ARG A 42 1.51 -5.54 -1.22
N VAL A 43 2.06 -4.55 -0.56
CA VAL A 43 2.54 -3.34 -1.21
C VAL A 43 3.92 -2.95 -0.72
N ARG A 44 4.58 -2.14 -1.52
CA ARG A 44 5.80 -1.42 -1.14
C ARG A 44 5.66 0.06 -1.46
N ARG A 45 6.59 0.86 -0.94
CA ARG A 45 6.71 2.27 -1.31
C ARG A 45 7.04 2.33 -2.80
N ALA A 46 6.33 3.15 -3.56
CA ALA A 46 6.70 3.38 -4.94
C ALA A 46 7.99 4.23 -4.97
N ASP A 47 8.92 3.86 -5.83
CA ASP A 47 10.06 4.74 -6.13
C ASP A 47 9.52 5.97 -6.88
N SER A 48 9.72 7.16 -6.32
CA SER A 48 9.35 8.41 -6.97
C SER A 48 10.37 8.76 -8.04
N ASP A 49 10.27 8.11 -9.20
CA ASP A 49 10.84 8.62 -10.45
C ASP A 49 9.68 8.99 -11.39
N VAL A 50 9.07 10.15 -11.12
CA VAL A 50 8.19 10.89 -12.05
C VAL A 50 8.45 12.38 -11.89
#